data_AF-A0A6L6WYW2-F1
#
_entry.id   AF-A0A6L6WYW2-F1
#
_cell.length_a   1.000
_cell.length_b   1.000
_cell.length_c   1.000
_cell.angle_alpha   90.00
_cell.angle_beta   90.00
_cell.angle_gamma   90.00
#
_symmetry.space_group_name_H-M   'P 1'
#
loop_
_entity.id
_entity.type
_entity.pdbx_description
1 polymer ?
#
loop_
_entity_poly.entity_id
_entity_poly.type
_entity_poly.pdbx_seq_one_letter_code
_entity_poly.pdbx_strand_id
1 'polypeptide(L)'
;MVTHVNAEAHGDERGALIAFVDAQRGGLRRAVLGLSDEQASARPSASELTLGGLVKHVAETELNWLRMAQQKPNERQRTQETWGDSFRLVEDETLAGALAFWEEVAAETEEFIRAVPSLDDTFPLPEAPWFPSDGAVSMRWLMLHLIEEIGRHAGHADIIRESLDGKTAFELVALASGESWG
;
A
#
# COMPACT_ATOMS: atom_id res chain seq x y z
N MET A 1 -10.58 -1.62 -20.06
CA MET A 1 -10.13 -0.22 -19.88
C MET A 1 -8.78 -0.23 -19.17
N VAL A 2 -7.89 0.72 -19.46
CA VAL A 2 -6.58 0.86 -18.79
C VAL A 2 -6.64 2.04 -17.83
N THR A 3 -6.13 1.89 -16.61
CA THR A 3 -5.92 3.03 -15.70
C THR A 3 -4.64 3.75 -16.10
N HIS A 4 -4.74 4.98 -16.57
CA HIS A 4 -3.58 5.80 -16.88
C HIS A 4 -3.01 6.44 -15.61
N VAL A 5 -1.69 6.37 -15.45
CA VAL A 5 -0.98 7.24 -14.51
C VAL A 5 -0.82 8.59 -15.21
N ASN A 6 -1.43 9.63 -14.65
CA ASN A 6 -1.33 10.97 -15.23
C ASN A 6 0.11 11.46 -15.16
N ALA A 7 0.61 12.03 -16.26
CA ALA A 7 1.89 12.68 -16.27
C ALA A 7 1.87 13.93 -15.38
N GLU A 8 2.95 14.13 -14.66
CA GLU A 8 3.27 15.33 -13.90
C GLU A 8 3.54 16.54 -14.81
N ALA A 9 3.56 17.74 -14.24
CA ALA A 9 4.12 18.89 -14.93
C ALA A 9 5.64 18.69 -15.11
N HIS A 10 6.20 19.04 -16.28
CA HIS A 10 7.62 18.82 -16.56
C HIS A 10 8.54 19.36 -15.44
N GLY A 11 9.34 18.47 -14.84
CA GLY A 11 10.25 18.79 -13.73
C GLY A 11 9.65 18.61 -12.33
N ASP A 12 8.36 18.28 -12.20
CA ASP A 12 7.70 17.98 -10.94
C ASP A 12 7.89 16.50 -10.54
N GLU A 13 9.13 16.13 -10.20
CA GLU A 13 9.45 14.78 -9.74
C GLU A 13 8.55 14.33 -8.57
N ARG A 14 8.20 15.25 -7.69
CA ARG A 14 7.32 14.98 -6.55
C ARG A 14 5.92 14.57 -7.01
N GLY A 15 5.34 15.31 -7.94
CA GLY A 15 4.07 14.97 -8.56
C GLY A 15 4.09 13.61 -9.23
N ALA A 16 5.18 13.28 -9.93
CA ALA A 16 5.34 11.97 -10.56
C ALA A 16 5.34 10.84 -9.52
N LEU A 17 6.16 10.95 -8.47
CA LEU A 17 6.26 9.94 -7.42
C LEU A 17 4.91 9.70 -6.73
N ILE A 18 4.18 10.76 -6.38
CA ILE A 18 2.84 10.66 -5.79
C ILE A 18 1.88 9.94 -6.74
N ALA A 19 1.85 10.32 -8.01
CA ALA A 19 0.97 9.70 -9.00
C ALA A 19 1.25 8.19 -9.18
N PHE A 20 2.52 7.78 -9.15
CA PHE A 20 2.88 6.37 -9.24
C PHE A 20 2.53 5.58 -7.97
N VAL A 21 2.70 6.16 -6.78
CA VAL A 21 2.23 5.54 -5.52
C VAL A 21 0.72 5.35 -5.58
N ASP A 22 -0.04 6.38 -5.95
CA ASP A 22 -1.50 6.32 -6.05
C ASP A 22 -1.99 5.28 -7.06
N ALA A 23 -1.28 5.13 -8.18
CA ALA A 23 -1.57 4.08 -9.14
C ALA A 23 -1.47 2.68 -8.52
N GLN A 24 -0.44 2.43 -7.70
CA GLN A 24 -0.28 1.14 -7.00
C GLN A 24 -1.33 0.96 -5.91
N ARG A 25 -1.62 2.00 -5.12
CA ARG A 25 -2.71 2.00 -4.13
C ARG A 25 -4.04 1.63 -4.80
N GLY A 26 -4.33 2.26 -5.94
CA GLY A 26 -5.52 2.00 -6.73
C GLY A 26 -5.59 0.55 -7.25
N GLY A 27 -4.46 -0.04 -7.63
CA GLY A 27 -4.38 -1.46 -8.01
C GLY A 27 -4.89 -2.37 -6.90
N LEU A 28 -4.32 -2.23 -5.70
CA LEU A 28 -4.71 -3.04 -4.55
C LEU A 28 -6.17 -2.78 -4.11
N ARG A 29 -6.61 -1.52 -4.10
CA ARG A 29 -8.01 -1.17 -3.79
C ARG A 29 -8.99 -1.80 -4.78
N ARG A 30 -8.64 -1.90 -6.06
CA ARG A 30 -9.47 -2.57 -7.07
C ARG A 30 -9.52 -4.08 -6.86
N ALA A 31 -8.41 -4.71 -6.47
CA ALA A 31 -8.35 -6.15 -6.21
C ALA A 31 -9.35 -6.60 -5.13
N VAL A 32 -9.74 -5.71 -4.22
CA VAL A 32 -10.69 -6.01 -3.13
C VAL A 32 -12.12 -5.50 -3.38
N LEU A 33 -12.41 -4.93 -4.56
CA LEU A 33 -13.75 -4.41 -4.85
C LEU A 33 -14.83 -5.50 -4.77
N GLY A 34 -15.91 -5.17 -4.06
CA GLY A 34 -17.10 -6.01 -3.93
C GLY A 34 -16.92 -7.28 -3.10
N LEU A 35 -15.81 -7.42 -2.37
CA LEU A 35 -15.60 -8.56 -1.48
C LEU A 35 -16.28 -8.37 -0.12
N SER A 36 -16.77 -9.46 0.45
CA SER A 36 -17.09 -9.53 1.87
C SER A 36 -15.84 -9.71 2.74
N ASP A 37 -15.96 -9.54 4.05
CA ASP A 37 -14.85 -9.80 4.99
C ASP A 37 -14.42 -11.28 4.98
N GLU A 38 -15.37 -12.22 4.80
CA GLU A 38 -15.03 -13.64 4.67
C GLU A 38 -14.19 -13.91 3.42
N GLN A 39 -14.58 -13.31 2.29
CA GLN A 39 -13.84 -13.42 1.03
C GLN A 39 -12.46 -12.76 1.12
N ALA A 40 -12.39 -11.57 1.74
CA ALA A 40 -11.13 -10.87 1.95
C ALA A 40 -10.17 -11.64 2.86
N SER A 41 -10.69 -12.47 3.76
CA SER A 41 -9.90 -13.30 4.68
C SER A 41 -9.59 -14.70 4.14
N ALA A 42 -10.09 -15.06 2.96
CA ALA A 42 -9.84 -16.35 2.35
C ALA A 42 -8.39 -16.50 1.87
N ARG A 43 -7.90 -17.75 1.84
CA ARG A 43 -6.58 -18.15 1.32
C ARG A 43 -6.75 -19.05 0.09
N PRO A 44 -7.20 -18.52 -1.05
CA PRO A 44 -7.53 -19.33 -2.22
C PRO A 44 -6.29 -19.79 -3.02
N SER A 45 -5.12 -19.25 -2.72
CA SER A 45 -3.86 -19.59 -3.38
C SER A 45 -3.02 -20.55 -2.54
N ALA A 46 -1.89 -21.03 -3.08
CA ALA A 46 -0.94 -21.85 -2.32
C ALA A 46 -0.24 -21.08 -1.17
N SER A 47 -0.33 -19.75 -1.14
CA SER A 47 0.23 -18.89 -0.11
C SER A 47 -0.76 -18.65 1.03
N GLU A 48 -0.25 -18.36 2.23
CA GLU A 48 -1.06 -17.97 3.40
C GLU A 48 -1.60 -16.54 3.35
N LEU A 49 -1.22 -15.78 2.32
CA LEU A 49 -1.68 -14.40 2.11
C LEU A 49 -3.19 -14.32 1.87
N THR A 50 -3.80 -13.25 2.38
CA THR A 50 -5.21 -12.92 2.21
C THR A 50 -5.34 -11.52 1.61
N LEU A 51 -6.41 -11.23 0.87
CA LEU A 51 -6.61 -9.91 0.25
C LEU A 51 -6.76 -8.80 1.30
N GLY A 52 -7.57 -9.03 2.34
CA GLY A 52 -7.72 -8.10 3.45
C GLY A 52 -6.42 -7.92 4.23
N GLY A 53 -5.66 -9.00 4.41
CA GLY A 53 -4.33 -8.97 5.00
C GLY A 53 -3.33 -8.16 4.19
N LEU A 54 -3.34 -8.23 2.85
CA LEU A 54 -2.46 -7.42 2.02
C LEU A 54 -2.80 -5.92 2.14
N VAL A 55 -4.08 -5.55 2.16
CA VAL A 55 -4.52 -4.17 2.40
C VAL A 55 -3.99 -3.66 3.75
N LYS A 56 -4.16 -4.46 4.80
CA LYS A 56 -3.66 -4.15 6.14
C LYS A 56 -2.13 -3.98 6.16
N HIS A 57 -1.40 -4.94 5.59
CA HIS A 57 0.07 -4.92 5.54
C HIS A 57 0.60 -3.66 4.88
N VAL A 58 0.06 -3.29 3.70
CA VAL A 58 0.55 -2.10 3.00
C VAL A 58 0.19 -0.81 3.74
N ALA A 59 -0.98 -0.76 4.40
CA ALA A 59 -1.40 0.40 5.17
C ALA A 59 -0.49 0.62 6.39
N GLU A 60 -0.19 -0.44 7.12
CA GLU A 60 0.72 -0.39 8.27
C GLU A 60 2.17 -0.14 7.84
N THR A 61 2.61 -0.71 6.72
CA THR A 61 3.95 -0.47 6.15
C THR A 61 4.10 0.99 5.75
N GLU A 62 3.12 1.56 5.06
CA GLU A 62 3.11 2.96 4.67
C GLU A 62 3.12 3.89 5.89
N LEU A 63 2.26 3.62 6.89
CA LEU A 63 2.26 4.36 8.15
C LEU A 63 3.63 4.30 8.84
N ASN A 64 4.24 3.11 8.92
CA ASN A 64 5.52 2.94 9.57
C ASN A 64 6.61 3.81 8.93
N TRP A 65 6.67 3.80 7.60
CA TRP A 65 7.60 4.63 6.84
C TRP A 65 7.31 6.13 6.97
N LEU A 66 6.04 6.53 6.92
CA LEU A 66 5.64 7.91 7.17
C LEU A 66 6.08 8.39 8.56
N ARG A 67 5.85 7.59 9.61
CA ARG A 67 6.23 7.93 10.98
C ARG A 67 7.73 8.04 11.16
N MET A 68 8.52 7.15 10.54
CA MET A 68 9.99 7.28 10.51
C MET A 68 10.44 8.58 9.85
N ALA A 69 9.87 8.92 8.69
CA ALA A 69 10.19 10.16 7.97
C ALA A 69 9.80 11.42 8.74
N GLN A 70 8.67 11.38 9.45
CA GLN A 70 8.20 12.44 10.34
C GLN A 70 8.95 12.48 11.69
N GLN A 71 9.78 11.48 11.98
CA GLN A 71 10.42 11.27 13.29
C GLN A 71 9.40 11.24 14.45
N LYS A 72 8.26 10.57 14.23
CA LYS A 72 7.20 10.39 15.22
C LYS A 72 7.08 8.92 15.64
N PRO A 73 6.58 8.63 16.85
CA PRO A 73 6.22 7.27 17.24
C PRO A 73 5.17 6.67 16.30
N ASN A 74 5.28 5.37 16.01
CA ASN A 74 4.26 4.64 15.26
C ASN A 74 3.23 4.04 16.24
N GLU A 75 2.00 4.54 16.17
CA GLU A 75 0.87 4.15 17.00
C GLU A 75 0.39 2.70 16.80
N ARG A 76 0.78 2.06 15.69
CA ARG A 76 0.46 0.66 15.35
C ARG A 76 1.72 -0.20 15.23
N GLN A 77 2.81 0.21 15.87
CA GLN A 77 4.08 -0.52 15.80
C GLN A 77 3.90 -1.98 16.25
N ARG A 78 4.32 -2.92 15.40
CA ARG A 78 4.29 -4.34 15.70
C ARG A 78 5.59 -4.82 16.34
N THR A 79 5.46 -5.86 17.15
CA THR A 79 6.58 -6.66 17.66
C THR A 79 6.90 -7.80 16.69
N GLN A 80 8.04 -8.46 16.88
CA GLN A 80 8.37 -9.66 16.10
C GLN A 80 7.30 -10.76 16.22
N GLU A 81 6.69 -10.90 17.41
CA GLU A 81 5.65 -11.90 17.69
C GLU A 81 4.34 -11.58 16.97
N THR A 82 4.02 -10.30 16.81
CA THR A 82 2.76 -9.83 16.22
C THR A 82 2.89 -9.46 14.74
N TRP A 83 4.10 -9.52 14.17
CA TRP A 83 4.37 -9.13 12.79
C TRP A 83 3.56 -9.94 11.77
N GLY A 84 3.44 -11.27 11.97
CA GLY A 84 2.66 -12.13 11.07
C GLY A 84 1.18 -11.73 10.98
N ASP A 85 0.65 -11.05 11.98
CA ASP A 85 -0.73 -10.57 12.01
C ASP A 85 -0.95 -9.33 11.13
N SER A 86 0.09 -8.76 10.52
CA SER A 86 -0.04 -7.71 9.50
C SER A 86 -0.63 -8.25 8.18
N PHE A 87 -0.50 -9.56 7.91
CA PHE A 87 -0.98 -10.22 6.69
C PHE A 87 -2.34 -10.92 6.84
N ARG A 88 -3.08 -10.62 7.92
CA ARG A 88 -4.43 -11.14 8.14
C ARG A 88 -5.28 -10.14 8.92
N LEU A 89 -6.58 -10.14 8.67
CA LEU A 89 -7.54 -9.48 9.57
C LEU A 89 -7.63 -10.33 10.86
N VAL A 90 -7.58 -9.67 12.02
CA VAL A 90 -7.66 -10.30 13.34
C VAL A 90 -8.82 -9.74 14.14
N GLU A 91 -9.40 -10.59 15.01
CA GLU A 91 -10.49 -10.20 15.91
C GLU A 91 -11.65 -9.54 15.13
N ASP A 92 -11.98 -8.30 15.44
CA ASP A 92 -13.09 -7.53 14.86
C ASP A 92 -12.63 -6.62 13.69
N GLU A 93 -11.41 -6.80 13.17
CA GLU A 93 -10.93 -6.07 12.00
C GLU A 93 -11.71 -6.46 10.74
N THR A 94 -12.06 -5.46 9.94
CA THR A 94 -12.80 -5.62 8.68
C THR A 94 -12.01 -5.06 7.51
N LEU A 95 -12.31 -5.54 6.30
CA LEU A 95 -11.74 -4.98 5.07
C LEU A 95 -12.07 -3.49 4.94
N ALA A 96 -13.31 -3.11 5.25
CA ALA A 96 -13.76 -1.72 5.20
C ALA A 96 -12.97 -0.83 6.18
N GLY A 97 -12.72 -1.31 7.40
CA GLY A 97 -11.91 -0.61 8.38
C GLY A 97 -10.46 -0.45 7.94
N ALA A 98 -9.86 -1.51 7.36
CA ALA A 98 -8.50 -1.46 6.83
C ALA A 98 -8.37 -0.47 5.66
N LEU A 99 -9.35 -0.43 4.75
CA LEU A 99 -9.39 0.52 3.63
C LEU A 99 -9.53 1.96 4.10
N ALA A 100 -10.43 2.22 5.06
CA ALA A 100 -10.63 3.56 5.61
C ALA A 100 -9.36 4.06 6.32
N PHE A 101 -8.74 3.21 7.14
CA PHE A 101 -7.46 3.52 7.77
C PHE A 101 -6.37 3.81 6.72
N TRP A 102 -6.28 3.00 5.67
CA TRP A 102 -5.29 3.23 4.62
C TRP A 102 -5.55 4.51 3.82
N GLU A 103 -6.79 4.92 3.64
CA GLU A 103 -7.14 6.20 3.02
C GLU A 103 -6.62 7.38 3.84
N GLU A 104 -6.76 7.34 5.17
CA GLU A 104 -6.21 8.35 6.08
C GLU A 104 -4.67 8.41 6.00
N VAL A 105 -4.01 7.25 6.06
CA VAL A 105 -2.54 7.16 5.93
C VAL A 105 -2.07 7.69 4.57
N ALA A 106 -2.76 7.31 3.49
CA ALA A 106 -2.42 7.74 2.13
C ALA A 106 -2.50 9.27 1.98
N ALA A 107 -3.55 9.88 2.52
CA ALA A 107 -3.73 11.33 2.53
C ALA A 107 -2.64 12.04 3.35
N GLU A 108 -2.31 11.52 4.54
CA GLU A 108 -1.25 12.08 5.38
C GLU A 108 0.13 11.96 4.71
N THR A 109 0.42 10.82 4.07
CA THR A 109 1.66 10.63 3.30
C THR A 109 1.77 11.65 2.17
N GLU A 110 0.69 11.87 1.42
CA GLU A 110 0.70 12.87 0.34
C GLU A 110 0.91 14.29 0.87
N GLU A 111 0.16 14.68 1.90
CA GLU A 111 0.31 16.00 2.53
C GLU A 111 1.75 16.22 3.00
N PHE A 112 2.32 15.24 3.70
CA PHE A 112 3.68 15.30 4.20
C PHE A 112 4.70 15.46 3.07
N ILE A 113 4.63 14.63 2.02
CA ILE A 113 5.58 14.67 0.90
C ILE A 113 5.43 15.97 0.08
N ARG A 114 4.23 16.54 0.01
CA ARG A 114 4.04 17.89 -0.57
C ARG A 114 4.65 19.00 0.28
N ALA A 115 4.69 18.83 1.60
CA ALA A 115 5.19 19.83 2.54
C ALA A 115 6.71 19.78 2.76
N VAL A 116 7.40 18.65 2.51
CA VAL A 116 8.86 18.58 2.73
C VAL A 116 9.62 19.59 1.86
N PRO A 117 10.63 20.29 2.40
CA PRO A 117 11.41 21.28 1.65
C PRO A 117 12.09 20.69 0.42
N SER A 118 12.72 19.52 0.55
CA SER A 118 13.37 18.81 -0.53
C SER A 118 13.08 17.31 -0.50
N LEU A 119 13.04 16.70 -1.69
CA LEU A 119 13.05 15.23 -1.82
C LEU A 119 14.43 14.63 -1.46
N ASP A 120 15.47 15.46 -1.39
CA ASP A 120 16.82 15.09 -0.96
C ASP A 120 16.99 15.09 0.57
N ASP A 121 16.06 15.69 1.31
CA ASP A 121 16.10 15.67 2.76
C ASP A 121 16.03 14.23 3.26
N THR A 122 16.82 13.92 4.30
CA THR A 122 16.98 12.56 4.82
C THR A 122 16.41 12.41 6.21
N PHE A 123 16.09 11.16 6.56
CA PHE A 123 15.74 10.76 7.91
C PHE A 123 16.50 9.48 8.29
N PRO A 124 16.81 9.29 9.59
CA PRO A 124 17.54 8.12 10.06
C PRO A 124 16.65 6.87 10.02
N LEU A 125 17.27 5.73 9.72
CA LEU A 125 16.70 4.41 9.92
C LEU A 125 16.99 3.95 11.35
N PRO A 126 16.07 3.19 11.98
CA PRO A 126 16.32 2.62 13.30
C PRO A 126 17.39 1.52 13.21
N GLU A 127 18.07 1.28 14.33
CA GLU A 127 18.96 0.13 14.47
C GLU A 127 18.15 -1.17 14.39
N ALA A 128 18.37 -1.93 13.32
CA ALA A 128 17.74 -3.23 13.09
C ALA A 128 18.64 -4.12 12.22
N PRO A 129 18.60 -5.46 12.38
CA PRO A 129 19.49 -6.37 11.65
C PRO A 129 19.41 -6.30 10.11
N TRP A 130 18.31 -5.78 9.56
CA TRP A 130 18.07 -5.64 8.13
C TRP A 130 18.38 -4.24 7.59
N PHE A 131 18.71 -3.27 8.45
CA PHE A 131 19.18 -1.95 8.06
C PHE A 131 20.69 -1.82 8.25
N PRO A 132 21.37 -1.02 7.43
CA PRO A 132 22.75 -0.65 7.73
C PRO A 132 22.82 0.15 9.04
N SER A 133 23.87 -0.06 9.82
CA SER A 133 24.14 0.74 11.02
C SER A 133 24.32 2.21 10.63
N ASP A 134 23.76 3.12 11.43
CA ASP A 134 23.68 4.56 11.14
C ASP A 134 23.05 4.89 9.75
N GLY A 135 22.17 4.02 9.26
CA GLY A 135 21.50 4.19 7.97
C GLY A 135 20.61 5.44 7.93
N ALA A 136 20.58 6.11 6.78
CA ALA A 136 19.62 7.17 6.49
C ALA A 136 19.18 7.08 5.04
N VAL A 137 17.93 7.46 4.77
CA VAL A 137 17.35 7.47 3.42
C VAL A 137 16.67 8.81 3.16
N SER A 138 16.57 9.20 1.89
CA SER A 138 15.92 10.44 1.48
C SER A 138 14.41 10.27 1.31
N MET A 139 13.67 11.37 1.28
CA MET A 139 12.24 11.36 0.94
C MET A 139 11.98 10.78 -0.46
N ARG A 140 12.90 10.99 -1.41
CA ARG A 140 12.85 10.32 -2.72
C ARG A 140 12.96 8.81 -2.60
N TRP A 141 13.92 8.33 -1.80
CA TRP A 141 14.11 6.90 -1.60
C TRP A 141 12.88 6.27 -0.96
N LEU A 142 12.30 6.94 0.05
CA LEU A 142 11.03 6.54 0.67
C LEU A 142 9.92 6.38 -0.37
N MET A 143 9.69 7.38 -1.21
CA MET A 143 8.62 7.31 -2.22
C MET A 143 8.84 6.17 -3.21
N LEU A 144 10.07 5.95 -3.67
CA LEU A 144 10.42 4.83 -4.53
C LEU A 144 10.16 3.48 -3.85
N HIS A 145 10.50 3.37 -2.55
CA HIS A 145 10.22 2.17 -1.79
C HIS A 145 8.72 1.90 -1.61
N LEU A 146 7.91 2.94 -1.39
CA LEU A 146 6.44 2.78 -1.34
C LEU A 146 5.86 2.34 -2.69
N ILE A 147 6.37 2.86 -3.82
CA ILE A 147 5.97 2.38 -5.16
C ILE A 147 6.31 0.89 -5.31
N GLU A 148 7.52 0.48 -4.93
CA GLU A 148 7.98 -0.90 -5.00
C GLU A 148 7.11 -1.84 -4.14
N GLU A 149 6.93 -1.50 -2.87
CA GLU A 149 6.28 -2.36 -1.89
C GLU A 149 4.78 -2.51 -2.18
N ILE A 150 4.09 -1.41 -2.46
CA ILE A 150 2.66 -1.45 -2.79
C ILE A 150 2.47 -2.12 -4.17
N GLY A 151 3.35 -1.85 -5.14
CA GLY A 151 3.30 -2.48 -6.46
C GLY A 151 3.49 -4.00 -6.39
N ARG A 152 4.43 -4.48 -5.57
CA ARG A 152 4.66 -5.91 -5.33
C ARG A 152 3.40 -6.58 -4.76
N HIS A 153 2.78 -5.98 -3.75
CA HIS A 153 1.59 -6.56 -3.11
C HIS A 153 0.32 -6.39 -3.93
N ALA A 154 0.21 -5.35 -4.77
CA ALA A 154 -0.85 -5.24 -5.77
C ALA A 154 -0.80 -6.42 -6.75
N GLY A 155 0.39 -6.78 -7.24
CA GLY A 155 0.58 -7.97 -8.08
C GLY A 155 0.21 -9.28 -7.38
N HIS A 156 0.56 -9.44 -6.09
CA HIS A 156 0.09 -10.59 -5.31
C HIS A 156 -1.44 -10.62 -5.18
N ALA A 157 -2.06 -9.46 -4.96
CA ALA A 157 -3.50 -9.37 -4.81
C ALA A 157 -4.25 -9.70 -6.10
N ASP A 158 -3.74 -9.34 -7.27
CA ASP A 158 -4.32 -9.74 -8.55
C ASP A 158 -4.40 -11.28 -8.66
N ILE A 159 -3.30 -11.99 -8.36
CA ILE A 159 -3.28 -13.47 -8.41
C ILE A 159 -4.20 -14.11 -7.37
N ILE A 160 -4.25 -13.56 -6.16
CA ILE A 160 -5.15 -14.08 -5.11
C ILE A 160 -6.60 -13.82 -5.50
N ARG A 161 -6.91 -12.66 -6.10
CA ARG A 161 -8.25 -12.32 -6.56
C ARG A 161 -8.71 -13.23 -7.69
N GLU A 162 -7.85 -13.48 -8.68
CA GLU A 162 -8.11 -14.45 -9.75
C GLU A 162 -8.36 -15.86 -9.19
N SER A 163 -7.59 -16.28 -8.17
CA SER A 163 -7.77 -17.57 -7.50
C SER A 163 -9.09 -17.65 -6.72
N LEU A 164 -9.59 -16.52 -6.20
CA LEU A 164 -10.78 -16.45 -5.36
C LEU A 164 -12.07 -16.61 -6.17
N ASP A 165 -12.22 -15.83 -7.24
CA ASP A 165 -13.48 -15.73 -8.01
C ASP A 165 -13.29 -15.60 -9.52
N GLY A 166 -12.06 -15.76 -10.02
CA GLY A 166 -11.72 -15.69 -11.44
C GLY A 166 -11.62 -14.28 -12.00
N LYS A 167 -11.85 -13.21 -11.22
CA LYS A 167 -11.79 -11.84 -11.72
C LYS A 167 -10.36 -11.37 -11.92
N THR A 168 -10.11 -10.83 -13.10
CA THR A 168 -8.84 -10.22 -13.49
C THR A 168 -8.79 -8.73 -13.15
N ALA A 169 -7.59 -8.16 -13.11
CA ALA A 169 -7.39 -6.74 -12.88
C ALA A 169 -8.15 -5.85 -13.90
N PHE A 170 -8.24 -6.27 -15.17
CA PHE A 170 -8.93 -5.48 -16.20
C PHE A 170 -10.45 -5.44 -16.01
N GLU A 171 -11.04 -6.56 -15.56
CA GLU A 171 -12.46 -6.62 -15.19
C GLU A 171 -12.76 -5.70 -14.02
N LEU A 172 -11.87 -5.66 -13.02
CA LEU A 172 -12.05 -4.83 -11.84
C LEU A 172 -11.87 -3.33 -12.16
N VAL A 173 -11.02 -2.98 -13.12
CA VAL A 173 -10.94 -1.60 -13.66
C VAL A 173 -12.26 -1.21 -14.34
N ALA A 174 -12.83 -2.10 -15.17
CA ALA A 174 -14.12 -1.84 -15.81
C ALA A 174 -15.24 -1.68 -14.74
N LEU A 175 -15.28 -2.59 -13.76
CA LEU A 175 -16.25 -2.52 -12.67
C LEU A 175 -16.14 -1.21 -11.88
N ALA A 176 -14.93 -0.78 -11.55
CA ALA A 176 -14.68 0.48 -10.83
C ALA A 176 -15.12 1.73 -11.60
N SER A 177 -15.09 1.67 -12.94
CA SER A 177 -15.52 2.75 -13.83
C SER A 177 -16.99 2.68 -14.24
N GLY A 178 -17.73 1.67 -13.76
CA GLY A 178 -19.14 1.46 -14.13
C GLY A 178 -19.31 0.89 -15.54
N GLU A 179 -18.26 0.33 -16.14
CA GLU A 179 -18.27 -0.29 -17.47
C GLU A 179 -18.31 -1.82 -17.39
N SER A 180 -18.75 -2.48 -18.47
CA SER A 180 -18.66 -3.94 -18.62
C SER A 180 -17.35 -4.34 -19.30
N TRP A 181 -16.69 -5.37 -18.77
CA TRP A 181 -15.58 -6.04 -19.44
C TRP A 181 -16.13 -7.20 -20.30
N GLY A 182 -15.65 -7.29 -21.55
CA GLY A 182 -16.26 -8.07 -22.63
C GLY A 182 -16.04 -9.57 -22.54
#